data_AF-Q9MX36-F1
#
_entry.id   AF-Q9MX36-F1
#
_cell.length_a   1.000
_cell.length_b   1.000
_cell.length_c   1.000
_cell.angle_alpha   90.00
_cell.angle_beta   90.00
_cell.angle_gamma   90.00
#
_symmetry.space_group_name_H-M   'P 1'
#
loop_
_entity.id
_entity.type
_entity.pdbx_description
1 polymer ?
#
loop_
_entity_poly.entity_id
_entity_poly.type
_entity_poly.pdbx_seq_one_letter_code
_entity_poly.pdbx_strand_id
1 'polypeptide(L)' 'FNSTELKDIEYIFSYYYNKLEIYRFSSSLGKFVGYTEYGVKQANYFNGQPAEVAQ' A
#
# COMPACT_ATOMS: atom_id res chain seq x y z
N PHE A 1 24.92 -4.33 13.55
CA PHE A 1 23.57 -4.00 13.05
C PHE A 1 22.71 -3.60 14.23
N ASN A 2 22.52 -2.30 14.43
CA ASN A 2 21.43 -1.74 15.20
C ASN A 2 21.03 -0.49 14.42
N SER A 3 19.95 -0.59 13.64
CA SER A 3 19.37 0.54 12.91
C SER A 3 18.11 0.95 13.66
N THR A 4 18.15 2.13 14.27
CA THR A 4 16.98 2.77 14.90
C THR A 4 15.99 3.29 13.86
N GLU A 5 16.34 3.25 12.57
CA GLU A 5 15.44 3.59 11.47
C GLU A 5 14.91 2.29 10.86
N LEU A 6 13.59 2.15 10.72
CA LEU A 6 12.87 1.06 10.04
C LEU A 6 13.16 1.00 8.52
N LYS A 7 14.32 1.46 8.06
CA LYS A 7 14.74 1.40 6.65
C LYS A 7 15.14 -0.01 6.21
N ASP A 8 15.41 -0.90 7.16
CA ASP A 8 15.84 -2.27 6.86
C ASP A 8 14.65 -3.25 6.67
N ILE A 9 13.41 -2.83 6.91
CA ILE A 9 12.22 -3.69 6.84
C ILE A 9 11.09 -2.95 6.11
N GLU A 10 10.52 -3.59 5.08
CA GLU A 10 9.38 -3.06 4.33
C GLU A 10 8.16 -3.98 4.46
N TYR A 11 7.03 -3.42 4.86
CA TYR A 11 5.72 -4.05 4.73
C TYR A 11 5.08 -3.67 3.39
N ILE A 12 4.69 -4.69 2.63
CA ILE A 12 3.94 -4.57 1.37
C ILE A 12 2.67 -5.40 1.47
N PHE A 13 1.53 -4.79 1.15
CA PHE A 13 0.26 -5.48 0.96
C PHE A 13 -0.20 -5.31 -0.48
N SER A 14 -0.42 -6.40 -1.21
CA SER A 14 -0.84 -6.36 -2.61
C SER A 14 -2.11 -7.18 -2.81
N TYR A 15 -3.13 -6.57 -3.44
CA TYR A 15 -4.39 -7.25 -3.76
C TYR A 15 -4.41 -7.69 -5.23
N TYR A 16 -4.59 -8.98 -5.46
CA TYR A 16 -4.63 -9.58 -6.79
C TYR A 16 -5.98 -10.22 -7.09
N TYR A 17 -6.42 -10.08 -8.34
CA TYR A 17 -7.56 -10.83 -8.88
C TYR A 17 -7.24 -11.29 -10.31
N ASN A 18 -7.49 -12.57 -10.64
CA ASN A 18 -7.17 -13.15 -11.94
C ASN A 18 -5.72 -12.90 -12.42
N LYS A 19 -4.75 -13.00 -11.50
CA LYS A 19 -3.31 -12.72 -11.74
C LYS A 19 -3.01 -11.25 -12.12
N LEU A 20 -3.98 -10.36 -11.99
CA LEU A 20 -3.82 -8.92 -12.18
C LEU A 20 -3.73 -8.24 -10.82
N GLU A 21 -2.69 -7.43 -10.63
CA GLU A 21 -2.56 -6.59 -9.45
C GLU A 21 -3.55 -5.44 -9.53
N ILE A 22 -4.34 -5.25 -8.49
CA ILE A 22 -5.36 -4.21 -8.45
C ILE A 22 -4.81 -2.98 -7.74
N TYR A 23 -4.34 -3.13 -6.50
CA TYR A 23 -3.70 -2.06 -5.73
C TYR A 23 -2.69 -2.62 -4.72
N ARG A 24 -1.78 -1.76 -4.26
CA ARG A 24 -0.75 -2.10 -3.27
C ARG A 24 -0.59 -0.99 -2.24
N PHE A 25 -0.46 -1.36 -0.98
CA PHE A 25 0.14 -0.51 0.06
C PHE A 25 1.62 -0.83 0.20
N SER A 26 2.45 0.20 0.32
CA SER A 26 3.84 0.07 0.76
C SER A 26 4.04 0.99 1.96
N SER A 27 4.57 0.42 3.04
CA SER A 27 4.98 1.17 4.24
C SER A 27 6.04 2.23 3.96
N SER A 28 6.88 2.05 2.93
CA SER A 28 7.87 3.05 2.54
C SER A 28 7.24 4.28 1.86
N LEU A 29 6.08 4.09 1.19
CA LEU A 29 5.29 5.17 0.60
C LEU A 29 4.20 5.72 1.54
N GLY A 30 3.79 4.93 2.54
CA GLY A 30 2.71 5.26 3.46
C GLY A 30 1.36 5.46 2.77
N LYS A 31 1.10 4.78 1.64
CA LYS A 31 -0.15 4.92 0.88
C LYS A 31 -0.41 3.75 -0.06
N PHE A 32 -1.66 3.65 -0.50
CA PHE A 32 -2.09 2.75 -1.55
C PHE A 32 -1.83 3.34 -2.95
N VAL A 33 -1.40 2.49 -3.88
CA VAL A 33 -1.23 2.78 -5.31
C VAL A 33 -2.08 1.79 -6.11
N GLY A 34 -2.88 2.28 -7.06
CA GLY A 34 -3.70 1.45 -7.96
C GLY A 34 -3.01 1.15 -9.28
N TYR A 35 -3.13 -0.09 -9.78
CA TYR A 35 -2.54 -0.57 -11.03
C TYR A 35 -3.57 -0.89 -12.13
N THR A 36 -4.85 -0.73 -11.80
CA THR A 36 -5.97 -0.78 -12.75
C THR A 36 -6.86 0.42 -12.51
N GLU A 37 -7.75 0.78 -13.45
CA GLU A 37 -8.72 1.86 -13.24
C GLU A 37 -9.57 1.65 -11.99
N TYR A 38 -10.00 0.41 -11.75
CA TYR A 38 -10.70 0.03 -10.53
C TYR A 38 -9.79 0.19 -9.31
N GLY A 39 -8.56 -0.30 -9.39
CA GLY A 39 -7.56 -0.18 -8.33
C GLY A 39 -7.23 1.26 -7.95
N VAL A 40 -7.21 2.20 -8.90
CA VAL A 40 -7.00 3.63 -8.62
C VAL A 40 -8.15 4.20 -7.78
N LYS A 41 -9.40 3.81 -8.07
CA LYS A 41 -10.56 4.21 -7.26
C LYS A 41 -10.46 3.65 -5.83
N GLN A 42 -10.07 2.39 -5.68
CA GLN A 42 -9.89 1.78 -4.37
C GLN A 42 -8.73 2.38 -3.59
N ALA A 43 -7.60 2.64 -4.25
CA ALA A 43 -6.46 3.31 -3.63
C ALA A 43 -6.84 4.71 -3.12
N ASN A 44 -7.57 5.50 -3.93
CA ASN A 44 -8.06 6.80 -3.49
C ASN A 44 -9.02 6.71 -2.30
N TYR A 45 -9.90 5.70 -2.29
CA TYR A 45 -10.79 5.45 -1.16
C TYR A 45 -10.01 5.13 0.12
N PHE A 46 -9.10 4.15 0.09
CA PHE A 46 -8.32 3.76 1.27
C PHE A 46 -7.39 4.86 1.75
N ASN A 47 -6.77 5.61 0.84
CA ASN A 47 -5.93 6.76 1.19
C ASN A 47 -6.71 7.87 1.92
N GLY A 48 -8.04 7.89 1.80
CA GLY A 48 -8.92 8.79 2.55
C GLY A 48 -9.39 8.25 3.91
N GLN A 49 -9.03 7.01 4.28
CA GLN A 49 -9.43 6.38 5.54
C GLN A 49 -8.25 6.31 6.52
N PRO A 50 -8.15 7.19 7.52
CA PRO A 50 -6.99 7.25 8.42
C PRO A 50 -6.65 5.92 9.09
N ALA A 51 -7.63 5.08 9.41
CA ALA A 51 -7.40 3.77 10.02
C ALA A 51 -6.63 2.78 9.11
N GLU A 52 -6.75 2.91 7.79
CA GLU A 52 -6.13 2.02 6.81
C GLU A 52 -4.73 2.50 6.38
N VAL A 53 -4.44 3.79 6.56
CA VAL A 53 -3.15 4.41 6.17
C VAL A 53 -2.30 4.83 7.37
N ALA A 54 -2.85 4.80 8.59
CA ALA A 54 -2.09 5.07 9.80
C ALA A 54 -1.11 3.93 10.07
N GLN A 55 0.18 4.24 9.99
CA GLN A 55 1.27 3.41 10.43
C GLN A 55 2.19 4.21 11.36
#